data_AF-A0A258GPS1-F1
#
_entry.id   AF-A0A258GPS1-F1
#
_cell.length_a   1.000
_cell.length_b   1.000
_cell.length_c   1.000
_cell.angle_alpha   90.00
_cell.angle_beta   90.00
_cell.angle_gamma   90.00
#
_symmetry.space_group_name_H-M   'P 1'
#
loop_
_entity.id
_entity.type
_entity.pdbx_description
1 polymer ?
#
loop_
_entity_poly.entity_id
_entity_poly.type
_entity_poly.pdbx_seq_one_letter_code
_entity_poly.pdbx_strand_id
1 'polypeptide(L)' 'MTFDEEPIRVVKRSLDDMSIQELKERIEALKSDIAACEQMIAKKEATRKAAEAAFFKS' A
#
# COMPACT_ATOMS: atom_id res chain seq x y z
N MET A 1 -11.84 -8.39 38.31
CA MET A 1 -11.98 -9.26 37.14
C MET A 1 -11.36 -8.54 35.95
N THR A 2 -10.09 -8.83 35.66
CA THR A 2 -9.42 -8.35 34.46
C THR A 2 -9.90 -9.22 33.31
N PHE A 3 -10.69 -8.64 32.41
CA PHE A 3 -11.03 -9.27 31.14
C PHE A 3 -9.72 -9.36 30.36
N ASP A 4 -9.17 -10.58 30.30
CA ASP A 4 -8.06 -10.92 29.43
C ASP A 4 -8.59 -10.74 28.00
N GLU A 5 -8.36 -9.56 27.44
CA GLU A 5 -8.72 -9.22 26.07
C GLU A 5 -7.78 -10.00 25.16
N GLU A 6 -8.14 -11.25 24.89
CA GLU A 6 -7.45 -12.10 23.93
C GLU A 6 -7.28 -11.30 22.63
N PRO A 7 -6.06 -11.19 22.10
CA PRO A 7 -5.84 -10.43 20.88
C PRO A 7 -6.68 -11.06 19.77
N ILE A 8 -7.64 -10.30 19.24
CA ILE A 8 -8.45 -10.72 18.10
C ILE A 8 -7.47 -11.07 16.98
N ARG A 9 -7.22 -12.37 16.81
CA ARG A 9 -6.44 -12.87 15.68
C ARG A 9 -7.31 -12.65 14.46
N VAL A 10 -7.08 -11.53 13.78
CA VAL A 10 -7.68 -11.25 12.50
C VAL A 10 -7.12 -12.29 11.53
N VAL A 11 -7.82 -13.41 11.38
CA VAL A 11 -7.49 -14.44 10.41
C VAL A 11 -7.67 -13.76 9.05
N LYS A 12 -6.55 -13.42 8.40
CA LYS A 12 -6.58 -12.98 7.00
C LYS A 12 -7.20 -14.13 6.20
N ARG A 13 -8.43 -13.94 5.73
CA ARG A 13 -9.14 -14.89 4.87
C ARG A 13 -8.23 -15.24 3.69
N SER A 14 -8.00 -16.54 3.48
CA SER A 14 -7.18 -17.03 2.38
C SER A 14 -7.85 -16.69 1.05
N LEU A 15 -7.03 -16.53 -0.01
CA LEU A 15 -7.55 -16.22 -1.35
C LEU A 15 -8.47 -17.33 -1.87
N ASP A 16 -8.17 -18.59 -1.52
CA ASP A 16 -8.96 -19.77 -1.89
C ASP A 16 -10.38 -19.77 -1.29
N ASP A 17 -10.60 -19.05 -0.19
CA ASP A 17 -11.91 -18.91 0.46
C ASP A 17 -12.73 -17.73 -0.09
N MET A 18 -12.19 -16.95 -1.03
CA MET A 18 -12.84 -15.77 -1.60
C MET A 18 -13.53 -16.11 -2.93
N SER A 19 -14.71 -15.54 -3.13
CA SER A 19 -15.43 -15.66 -4.40
C SER A 19 -14.70 -14.91 -5.52
N ILE A 20 -14.93 -15.28 -6.78
CA ILE A 20 -14.35 -14.60 -7.95
C ILE A 20 -14.64 -13.09 -7.92
N GLN A 21 -15.85 -12.69 -7.49
CA GLN A 21 -16.21 -11.28 -7.37
C GLN A 21 -15.39 -10.57 -6.29
N GLU A 22 -15.27 -11.17 -5.10
CA GLU A 22 -14.46 -10.62 -4.00
C GLU A 22 -12.98 -10.49 -4.39
N LEU A 23 -12.45 -11.45 -5.14
CA LEU A 23 -11.09 -11.40 -5.69
C LEU A 23 -10.93 -10.24 -6.68
N LYS A 24 -11.91 -10.01 -7.56
CA LYS A 24 -11.90 -8.86 -8.48
C LYS A 24 -11.91 -7.54 -7.73
N GLU A 25 -12.80 -7.37 -6.76
CA GLU A 25 -12.88 -6.16 -5.94
C GLU A 25 -11.58 -5.89 -5.18
N ARG A 26 -10.99 -6.95 -4.59
CA ARG A 26 -9.70 -6.86 -3.91
C ARG A 26 -8.55 -6.48 -4.86
N ILE A 27 -8.56 -7.01 -6.09
CA ILE A 27 -7.59 -6.62 -7.12
C ILE A 27 -7.74 -5.14 -7.47
N GLU A 28 -8.96 -4.63 -7.64
CA GLU A 28 -9.18 -3.21 -7.97
C GLU A 28 -8.69 -2.30 -6.85
N ALA A 29 -8.99 -2.63 -5.59
CA ALA A 29 -8.48 -1.89 -4.45
C ALA A 29 -6.94 -1.88 -4.41
N LEU A 30 -6.31 -3.04 -4.54
CA LEU A 30 -4.85 -3.15 -4.55
C LEU A 30 -4.19 -2.38 -5.70
N LYS A 31 -4.81 -2.38 -6.90
CA LYS A 31 -4.33 -1.57 -8.03
C LYS A 31 -4.38 -0.07 -7.73
N SER A 32 -5.45 0.39 -7.10
CA SER A 32 -5.57 1.79 -6.67
C SER A 32 -4.47 2.15 -5.67
N ASP A 33 -4.21 1.28 -4.69
CA ASP A 33 -3.16 1.49 -3.69
C ASP A 33 -1.76 1.51 -4.32
N ILE A 34 -1.50 0.61 -5.28
CA ILE A 34 -0.26 0.61 -6.06
C ILE A 34 -0.10 1.93 -6.81
N ALA A 35 -1.14 2.38 -7.53
CA ALA A 35 -1.09 3.64 -8.27
C ALA A 35 -0.85 4.85 -7.37
N ALA A 36 -1.41 4.86 -6.15
CA ALA A 36 -1.15 5.91 -5.16
C ALA A 36 0.30 5.89 -4.67
N CYS A 37 0.85 4.70 -4.41
CA CYS A 37 2.26 4.52 -4.03
C CYS A 37 3.19 4.99 -5.15
N GLU A 38 2.92 4.59 -6.39
CA GLU A 38 3.71 4.98 -7.57
C GLU A 38 3.72 6.51 -7.76
N GLN A 39 2.58 7.19 -7.59
CA GLN A 39 2.53 8.64 -7.63
C GLN A 39 3.34 9.31 -6.52
N MET A 40 3.32 8.75 -5.31
CA MET A 40 4.16 9.25 -4.22
C MET A 40 5.65 9.07 -4.49
N ILE A 41 6.04 7.92 -5.04
CA ILE A 41 7.42 7.66 -5.45
C ILE A 41 7.85 8.66 -6.52
N ALA A 42 7.05 8.83 -7.58
CA ALA A 42 7.36 9.77 -8.66
C ALA A 42 7.52 11.20 -8.15
N LYS A 43 6.68 11.65 -7.22
CA LYS A 43 6.81 12.95 -6.55
C LYS A 43 8.12 13.07 -5.78
N LYS A 44 8.48 12.05 -4.99
CA LYS A 44 9.73 12.04 -4.21
C LYS A 44 10.97 12.00 -5.10
N GLU A 45 10.94 11.21 -6.18
CA GLU A 45 12.02 11.15 -7.17
C GLU A 45 12.20 12.46 -7.93
N ALA A 46 11.10 13.12 -8.32
CA ALA A 46 11.15 14.44 -8.95
C ALA A 46 11.83 15.47 -8.03
N THR A 47 11.47 15.48 -6.74
CA THR A 47 12.12 16.33 -5.74
C THR A 47 13.60 15.99 -5.58
N ARG A 48 13.95 14.69 -5.51
CA ARG A 48 15.35 14.24 -5.41
C ARG A 48 16.16 14.68 -6.62
N LYS A 49 15.65 14.45 -7.83
CA LYS A 49 16.31 14.81 -9.09
C LYS A 49 16.47 16.32 -9.25
N ALA A 50 15.49 17.12 -8.81
CA ALA A 50 15.60 18.57 -8.78
C ALA A 50 16.69 19.04 -7.79
N ALA A 51 16.76 18.42 -6.62
CA ALA A 51 17.82 18.69 -5.64
C ALA A 51 19.21 18.28 -6.17
N GLU A 52 19.35 17.09 -6.77
CA GLU A 52 20.60 16.62 -7.38
C GLU A 52 21.06 17.55 -8.52
N ALA A 53 20.13 17.99 -9.38
CA ALA A 53 20.45 18.91 -10.47
C ALA A 53 20.85 20.31 -9.97
N ALA A 54 20.27 20.79 -8.87
CA ALA A 54 20.69 22.04 -8.23
C ALA A 54 22.06 21.91 -7.54
N PHE A 55 22.37 20.74 -6.97
CA PHE A 55 23.61 20.49 -6.25
C PHE A 55 24.81 20.28 -7.18
N PHE A 56 24.62 19.64 -8.34
CA PHE A 56 25.70 19.35 -9.30
C PHE A 56 26.05 20.54 -10.22
N LYS A 57 25.27 21.63 -10.19
CA LYS A 57 25.51 22.85 -11.00
C LYS A 57 26.20 23.96 -10.20
N SER A 58 26.66 23.67 -8.98
CA SER A 58 27.50 24.56 -8.15
C SER A 58 28.96 24.15 -8.22
#